data_AF-A0A6C0BFV2-F1
#
_entry.id   AF-A0A6C0BFV2-F1
#
_cell.length_a   1.000
_cell.length_b   1.000
_cell.length_c   1.000
_cell.angle_alpha   90.00
_cell.angle_beta   90.00
_cell.angle_gamma   90.00
#
_symmetry.space_group_name_H-M   'P 1'
#
loop_
_entity.id
_entity.type
_entity.pdbx_description
1 polymer ?
#
loop_
_entity_poly.entity_id
_entity_poly.type
_entity_poly.pdbx_seq_one_letter_code
_entity_poly.pdbx_strand_id
1 'polypeptide(L)'
;MAGLDAIIKSTSMSQDVELATALGSFRNNPAQLQAFLQKQQASVYDDIVKQKNNTFNKVYGDLNRASKSQESVLMYNQRNKELSSIHDQVYNNQKSMATTVTNDKNLASRKNEMNEWTVGNKNDTLFVYSSLFIALSGLLLCVVLWKLGIMSASFCGSFAALLIIIFVLTLMNRYQYTDLLRNKRYWNRKNFGGKYGKIPVPSCPGMMDDNTSGVAALTQYAQDAQKSVMSAGENISNVMPSSANPAQGAPVV
;
A
#
# COMPACT_ATOMS: atom_id res chain seq x y z
N MET A 1 -31.11 -46.36 19.10
CA MET A 1 -32.27 -45.76 19.77
C MET A 1 -33.13 -46.80 20.50
N ALA A 2 -33.48 -47.95 19.90
CA ALA A 2 -34.38 -48.96 20.50
C ALA A 2 -33.90 -49.63 21.82
N GLY A 3 -32.60 -49.64 22.12
CA GLY A 3 -32.07 -50.24 23.36
C GLY A 3 -32.22 -49.36 24.61
N LEU A 4 -32.28 -48.04 24.44
CA LEU A 4 -32.41 -47.11 25.58
C LEU A 4 -33.84 -47.14 26.13
N ASP A 5 -34.84 -47.16 25.25
CA ASP A 5 -36.25 -47.26 25.63
C ASP A 5 -36.57 -48.59 26.33
N ALA A 6 -35.92 -49.70 25.92
CA ALA A 6 -36.08 -50.99 26.58
C ALA A 6 -35.52 -51.01 28.01
N ILE A 7 -34.38 -50.33 28.24
CA ILE A 7 -33.73 -50.21 29.56
C ILE A 7 -34.49 -49.23 30.47
N ILE A 8 -34.97 -48.11 29.91
CA ILE A 8 -35.81 -47.15 30.66
C ILE A 8 -37.10 -47.84 31.11
N LYS A 9 -37.73 -48.61 30.21
CA LYS A 9 -38.96 -49.34 30.52
C LYS A 9 -38.73 -50.45 31.55
N SER A 10 -37.66 -51.24 31.45
CA SER A 10 -37.36 -52.27 32.46
C SER A 10 -37.03 -51.66 33.83
N THR A 11 -36.31 -50.55 33.86
CA THR A 11 -35.96 -49.84 35.10
C THR A 11 -37.20 -49.25 35.77
N SER A 12 -38.10 -48.63 34.99
CA SER A 12 -39.38 -48.12 35.51
C SER A 12 -40.25 -49.24 36.08
N MET A 13 -40.30 -50.39 35.42
CA MET A 13 -41.08 -51.55 35.86
C MET A 13 -40.51 -52.18 37.14
N SER A 14 -39.17 -52.23 37.28
CA SER A 14 -38.53 -52.68 38.51
C SER A 14 -38.76 -51.72 39.68
N GLN A 15 -38.74 -50.41 39.44
CA GLN A 15 -39.06 -49.39 40.45
C GLN A 15 -40.52 -49.47 40.89
N ASP A 16 -41.45 -49.69 39.96
CA ASP A 16 -42.88 -49.86 40.25
C ASP A 16 -43.15 -51.16 41.04
N VAL A 17 -42.41 -52.23 40.75
CA VAL A 17 -42.49 -53.51 41.48
C VAL A 17 -41.92 -53.37 42.90
N GLU A 18 -40.78 -52.69 43.08
CA GLU A 18 -40.25 -52.40 44.42
C GLU A 18 -41.19 -51.50 45.23
N LEU A 19 -41.80 -50.49 44.58
CA LEU A 19 -42.77 -49.60 45.21
C LEU A 19 -44.04 -50.38 45.62
N ALA A 20 -44.56 -51.25 44.76
CA ALA A 20 -45.71 -52.09 45.07
C ALA A 20 -45.42 -53.11 46.20
N THR A 21 -44.20 -53.64 46.23
CA THR A 21 -43.75 -54.58 47.28
C THR A 21 -43.55 -53.88 48.62
N ALA A 22 -43.01 -52.66 48.62
CA ALA A 22 -42.92 -51.81 49.79
C ALA A 22 -44.31 -51.37 50.29
N LEU A 23 -45.23 -50.98 49.40
CA LEU A 23 -46.63 -50.68 49.79
C LEU A 23 -47.34 -51.90 50.40
N GLY A 24 -47.04 -53.10 49.91
CA GLY A 24 -47.57 -54.35 50.46
C GLY A 24 -47.13 -54.61 51.90
N SER A 25 -45.90 -54.24 52.28
CA SER A 25 -45.37 -54.42 53.64
C SER A 25 -45.83 -53.34 54.63
N PHE A 26 -46.20 -52.14 54.15
CA PHE A 26 -46.71 -51.04 54.98
C PHE A 26 -48.23 -51.06 55.23
N ARG A 27 -48.97 -51.95 54.56
CA ARG A 27 -50.44 -52.07 54.67
C ARG A 27 -50.94 -52.39 56.09
N ASN A 28 -50.07 -52.92 56.94
CA ASN A 28 -50.36 -53.28 58.33
C ASN A 28 -49.96 -52.20 59.35
N ASN A 29 -49.32 -51.08 58.94
CA ASN A 29 -48.86 -50.01 59.84
C ASN A 29 -49.03 -48.61 59.20
N PRO A 30 -50.15 -47.91 59.44
CA PRO A 30 -50.46 -46.62 58.79
C PRO A 30 -49.46 -45.51 59.13
N ALA A 31 -48.86 -45.51 60.32
CA ALA A 31 -47.86 -44.52 60.73
C ALA A 31 -46.53 -44.64 59.96
N GLN A 32 -46.12 -45.86 59.59
CA GLN A 32 -44.88 -46.10 58.83
C GLN A 32 -45.05 -45.72 57.35
N LEU A 33 -46.25 -45.95 56.78
CA LEU A 33 -46.58 -45.49 55.43
C LEU A 33 -46.53 -43.96 55.33
N GLN A 34 -47.08 -43.25 56.32
CA GLN A 34 -47.06 -41.78 56.34
C GLN A 34 -45.64 -41.21 56.46
N ALA A 35 -44.79 -41.83 57.29
CA ALA A 35 -43.38 -41.44 57.39
C ALA A 35 -42.59 -41.73 56.11
N PHE A 36 -42.86 -42.84 55.43
CA PHE A 36 -42.25 -43.16 54.13
C PHE A 36 -42.68 -42.17 53.04
N LEU A 37 -43.97 -41.82 52.98
CA LEU A 37 -44.49 -40.83 52.03
C LEU A 37 -43.89 -39.44 52.28
N GLN A 38 -43.76 -39.01 53.53
CA GLN A 38 -43.09 -37.74 53.86
C GLN A 38 -41.60 -37.74 53.50
N LYS A 39 -40.90 -38.87 53.71
CA LYS A 39 -39.49 -39.02 53.33
C LYS A 39 -39.30 -39.01 51.81
N GLN A 40 -40.16 -39.71 51.08
CA GLN A 40 -40.19 -39.67 49.61
C GLN A 40 -40.50 -38.26 49.10
N GLN A 41 -41.50 -37.58 49.67
CA GLN A 41 -41.86 -36.22 49.30
C GLN A 41 -40.70 -35.24 49.55
N ALA A 42 -40.00 -35.36 50.69
CA ALA A 42 -38.84 -34.54 51.01
C ALA A 42 -37.65 -34.83 50.08
N SER A 43 -37.40 -36.10 49.74
CA SER A 43 -36.34 -36.50 48.79
C SER A 43 -36.62 -35.95 47.39
N VAL A 44 -37.84 -36.14 46.88
CA VAL A 44 -38.26 -35.62 45.58
C VAL A 44 -38.16 -34.09 45.55
N TYR A 45 -38.55 -33.41 46.63
CA TYR A 45 -38.42 -31.96 46.73
C TYR A 45 -36.95 -31.52 46.70
N ASP A 46 -36.08 -32.15 47.48
CA ASP A 46 -34.66 -31.81 47.53
C ASP A 46 -33.96 -32.10 46.19
N ASP A 47 -34.32 -33.19 45.51
CA ASP A 47 -33.83 -33.52 44.18
C ASP A 47 -34.30 -32.51 43.12
N ILE A 48 -35.57 -32.08 43.17
CA ILE A 48 -36.08 -31.03 42.28
C ILE A 48 -35.35 -29.71 42.54
N VAL A 49 -35.13 -29.34 43.81
CA VAL A 49 -34.42 -28.11 44.16
C VAL A 49 -32.97 -28.17 43.69
N LYS A 50 -32.26 -29.28 43.95
CA LYS A 50 -30.89 -29.49 43.45
C LYS A 50 -30.82 -29.46 41.94
N GLN A 51 -31.73 -30.12 41.25
CA GLN A 51 -31.79 -30.13 39.79
C GLN A 51 -32.01 -28.71 39.25
N LYS A 52 -32.96 -27.96 39.81
CA LYS A 52 -33.20 -26.55 39.44
C LYS A 52 -31.97 -25.69 39.67
N ASN A 53 -31.29 -25.85 40.80
CA ASN A 53 -30.11 -25.06 41.14
C ASN A 53 -28.93 -25.39 40.21
N ASN A 54 -28.73 -26.68 39.90
CA ASN A 54 -27.72 -27.14 38.94
C ASN A 54 -28.02 -26.63 37.53
N THR A 55 -29.27 -26.70 37.08
CA THR A 55 -29.70 -26.16 35.78
C THR A 55 -29.50 -24.65 35.74
N PHE A 56 -29.86 -23.91 36.80
CA PHE A 56 -29.67 -22.47 36.85
C PHE A 56 -28.19 -22.08 36.76
N ASN A 57 -27.34 -22.71 37.58
CA ASN A 57 -25.90 -22.48 37.56
C ASN A 57 -25.27 -22.82 36.21
N LYS A 58 -25.74 -23.90 35.57
CA LYS A 58 -25.29 -24.29 34.23
C LYS A 58 -25.70 -23.27 33.18
N VAL A 59 -26.99 -22.92 33.11
CA VAL A 59 -27.51 -21.95 32.14
C VAL A 59 -26.83 -20.59 32.32
N TYR A 60 -26.67 -20.13 33.56
CA TYR A 60 -25.96 -18.88 33.84
C TYR A 60 -24.48 -18.94 33.44
N GLY A 61 -23.81 -20.05 33.73
CA GLY A 61 -22.42 -20.28 33.31
C GLY A 61 -22.26 -20.31 31.80
N ASP A 62 -23.16 -20.99 31.09
CA ASP A 62 -23.18 -21.09 29.63
C ASP A 62 -23.49 -19.73 29.00
N LEU A 63 -24.45 -18.97 29.54
CA LEU A 63 -24.76 -17.62 29.08
C LEU A 63 -23.56 -16.67 29.26
N ASN A 64 -22.88 -16.73 30.39
CA ASN A 64 -21.68 -15.92 30.65
C ASN A 64 -20.54 -16.28 29.69
N ARG A 65 -20.32 -17.58 29.42
CA ARG A 65 -19.33 -18.03 28.42
C ARG A 65 -19.71 -17.58 27.02
N ALA A 66 -20.97 -17.70 26.64
CA ALA A 66 -21.47 -17.25 25.34
C ALA A 66 -21.28 -15.73 25.17
N SER A 67 -21.61 -14.94 26.20
CA SER A 67 -21.41 -13.49 26.21
C SER A 67 -19.94 -13.11 26.02
N LYS A 68 -19.03 -13.75 26.77
CA LYS A 68 -17.58 -13.51 26.63
C LYS A 68 -17.05 -13.94 25.27
N SER A 69 -17.58 -15.03 24.71
CA SER A 69 -17.25 -15.47 23.36
C SER A 69 -17.67 -14.42 22.34
N GLN A 70 -18.91 -13.93 22.42
CA GLN A 70 -19.44 -12.89 21.53
C GLN A 70 -18.64 -11.58 21.63
N GLU A 71 -18.30 -11.16 22.86
CA GLU A 71 -17.45 -10.00 23.10
C GLU A 71 -16.07 -10.17 22.45
N SER A 72 -15.45 -11.35 22.61
CA SER A 72 -14.14 -11.59 22.00
C SER A 72 -14.21 -11.55 20.47
N VAL A 73 -15.23 -12.14 19.86
CA VAL A 73 -15.46 -12.07 18.39
C VAL A 73 -15.65 -10.62 17.93
N LEU A 74 -16.39 -9.82 18.68
CA LEU A 74 -16.61 -8.41 18.36
C LEU A 74 -15.29 -7.61 18.45
N MET A 75 -14.50 -7.84 19.51
CA MET A 75 -13.18 -7.23 19.68
C MET A 75 -12.20 -7.63 18.57
N TYR A 76 -12.22 -8.89 18.12
CA TYR A 76 -11.43 -9.33 16.98
C TYR A 76 -11.83 -8.63 15.67
N ASN A 77 -13.13 -8.49 15.41
CA ASN A 77 -13.63 -7.77 14.24
C ASN A 77 -13.18 -6.30 14.27
N GLN A 78 -13.28 -5.64 15.43
CA GLN A 78 -12.84 -4.26 15.59
C GLN A 78 -11.34 -4.11 15.35
N ARG A 79 -10.50 -4.98 15.92
CA ARG A 79 -9.05 -4.97 15.68
C ARG A 79 -8.70 -5.19 14.20
N ASN A 80 -9.43 -6.06 13.51
CA ASN A 80 -9.21 -6.28 12.08
C ASN A 80 -9.55 -5.03 11.25
N LYS A 81 -10.62 -4.31 11.60
CA LYS A 81 -10.97 -3.03 10.95
C LYS A 81 -9.91 -1.96 11.21
N GLU A 82 -9.45 -1.84 12.45
CA GLU A 82 -8.38 -0.91 12.82
C GLU A 82 -7.08 -1.25 12.07
N LEU A 83 -6.71 -2.52 12.01
CA LEU A 83 -5.53 -2.98 11.27
C LEU A 83 -5.63 -2.65 9.77
N SER A 84 -6.80 -2.87 9.16
CA SER A 84 -7.07 -2.50 7.77
C SER A 84 -6.91 -0.99 7.56
N SER A 85 -7.47 -0.18 8.45
CA SER A 85 -7.37 1.28 8.37
C SER A 85 -5.93 1.77 8.51
N ILE A 86 -5.14 1.18 9.41
CA ILE A 86 -3.72 1.49 9.57
C ILE A 86 -2.96 1.11 8.29
N HIS A 87 -3.27 -0.05 7.71
CA HIS A 87 -2.68 -0.48 6.44
C HIS A 87 -2.96 0.52 5.30
N ASP A 88 -4.22 0.96 5.17
CA ASP A 88 -4.61 1.95 4.17
C ASP A 88 -3.90 3.28 4.39
N GLN A 89 -3.76 3.72 5.65
CA GLN A 89 -3.04 4.95 5.98
C GLN A 89 -1.54 4.83 5.64
N VAL A 90 -0.89 3.73 6.00
CA VAL A 90 0.53 3.48 5.68
C VAL A 90 0.73 3.44 4.17
N TYR A 91 -0.14 2.73 3.45
CA TYR A 91 -0.09 2.65 1.98
C TYR A 91 -0.26 4.03 1.33
N ASN A 92 -1.26 4.80 1.77
CA ASN A 92 -1.50 6.14 1.24
C ASN A 92 -0.34 7.11 1.55
N ASN A 93 0.27 7.00 2.73
CA ASN A 93 1.45 7.78 3.09
C ASN A 93 2.66 7.43 2.19
N GLN A 94 2.92 6.13 1.99
CA GLN A 94 4.01 5.68 1.11
C GLN A 94 3.78 6.12 -0.35
N LYS A 95 2.54 5.97 -0.84
CA LYS A 95 2.14 6.44 -2.16
C LYS A 95 2.34 7.95 -2.29
N SER A 96 1.90 8.73 -1.30
CA SER A 96 2.09 10.18 -1.28
C SER A 96 3.57 10.54 -1.31
N MET A 97 4.40 9.91 -0.48
CA MET A 97 5.86 10.14 -0.47
C MET A 97 6.49 9.82 -1.82
N ALA A 98 6.15 8.69 -2.44
CA ALA A 98 6.66 8.32 -3.76
C ALA A 98 6.24 9.33 -4.85
N THR A 99 5.00 9.81 -4.80
CA THR A 99 4.54 10.86 -5.73
C THR A 99 5.23 12.19 -5.50
N THR A 100 5.48 12.58 -4.25
CA THR A 100 6.22 13.80 -3.92
C THR A 100 7.65 13.72 -4.40
N VAL A 101 8.37 12.62 -4.16
CA VAL A 101 9.74 12.43 -4.65
C VAL A 101 9.81 12.49 -6.18
N THR A 102 8.83 11.87 -6.86
CA THR A 102 8.76 11.91 -8.33
C THR A 102 8.48 13.34 -8.83
N ASN A 103 7.57 14.05 -8.18
CA ASN A 103 7.26 15.45 -8.51
C ASN A 103 8.44 16.38 -8.25
N ASP A 104 9.13 16.23 -7.12
CA ASP A 104 10.31 17.00 -6.76
C ASP A 104 11.45 16.77 -7.76
N LYS A 105 11.68 15.51 -8.16
CA LYS A 105 12.64 15.17 -9.21
C LYS A 105 12.28 15.87 -10.53
N ASN A 106 11.02 15.82 -10.94
CA ASN A 106 10.55 16.49 -12.15
C ASN A 106 10.71 18.02 -12.06
N LEU A 107 10.38 18.61 -10.90
CA LEU A 107 10.51 20.04 -10.66
C LEU A 107 11.97 20.49 -10.65
N ALA A 108 12.85 19.73 -9.99
CA ALA A 108 14.30 19.97 -9.97
C ALA A 108 14.90 19.88 -11.38
N SER A 109 14.52 18.85 -12.16
CA SER A 109 14.94 18.70 -13.55
C SER A 109 14.51 19.91 -14.39
N ARG A 110 13.25 20.33 -14.28
CA ARG A 110 12.74 21.50 -15.00
C ARG A 110 13.41 22.81 -14.58
N LYS A 111 13.65 23.00 -13.28
CA LYS A 111 14.41 24.17 -12.77
C LYS A 111 15.82 24.21 -13.35
N ASN A 112 16.50 23.07 -13.39
CA ASN A 112 17.82 22.98 -14.01
C ASN A 112 17.76 23.31 -15.51
N GLU A 113 16.82 22.72 -16.25
CA GLU A 113 16.61 23.01 -17.68
C GLU A 113 16.34 24.50 -17.93
N MET A 114 15.50 25.14 -17.11
CA MET A 114 15.21 26.58 -17.21
C MET A 114 16.43 27.45 -16.90
N ASN A 115 17.22 27.08 -15.90
CA ASN A 115 18.42 27.81 -15.54
C ASN A 115 19.47 27.73 -16.67
N GLU A 116 19.72 26.53 -17.19
CA GLU A 116 20.61 26.33 -18.33
C GLU A 116 20.15 27.13 -19.56
N TRP A 117 18.84 27.13 -19.85
CA TRP A 117 18.27 27.91 -20.95
C TRP A 117 18.49 29.41 -20.77
N THR A 118 18.24 29.93 -19.57
CA THR A 118 18.38 31.36 -19.27
C THR A 118 19.83 31.82 -19.36
N VAL A 119 20.77 31.05 -18.81
CA VAL A 119 22.21 31.35 -18.87
C VAL A 119 22.71 31.29 -20.31
N GLY A 120 22.30 30.27 -21.07
CA GLY A 120 22.65 30.15 -22.48
C GLY A 120 22.22 31.35 -23.31
N ASN A 121 20.96 31.79 -23.15
CA ASN A 121 20.42 32.93 -23.89
C ASN A 121 21.14 34.25 -23.56
N LYS A 122 21.52 34.45 -22.29
CA LYS A 122 22.31 35.61 -21.87
C LYS A 122 23.71 35.60 -22.49
N ASN A 123 24.38 34.45 -22.53
CA ASN A 123 25.72 34.35 -23.13
C ASN A 123 25.70 34.58 -24.65
N ASP A 124 24.66 34.10 -25.34
CA ASP A 124 24.48 34.34 -26.77
C ASP A 124 24.26 35.81 -27.11
N THR A 125 23.34 36.45 -26.40
CA THR A 125 23.06 37.89 -26.59
C THR A 125 24.29 38.72 -26.25
N LEU A 126 25.03 38.38 -25.19
CA LEU A 126 26.28 39.04 -24.82
C LEU A 126 27.35 38.93 -25.93
N PHE A 127 27.49 37.77 -26.58
CA PHE A 127 28.43 37.60 -27.68
C PHE A 127 28.07 38.44 -28.92
N VAL A 128 26.78 38.53 -29.26
CA VAL A 128 26.33 39.37 -30.39
C VAL A 128 26.58 40.85 -30.09
N TYR A 129 26.29 41.31 -28.87
CA TYR A 129 26.56 42.69 -28.49
C TYR A 129 28.06 43.02 -28.43
N SER A 130 28.89 42.12 -27.92
CA SER A 130 30.34 42.34 -27.87
C SER A 130 30.97 42.36 -29.27
N SER A 131 30.58 41.47 -30.16
CA SER A 131 31.04 41.47 -31.55
C SER A 131 30.59 42.72 -32.33
N LEU A 132 29.35 43.18 -32.11
CA LEU A 132 28.86 44.45 -32.68
C LEU A 132 29.66 45.65 -32.15
N PHE A 133 29.95 45.69 -30.85
CA PHE A 133 30.74 46.75 -30.25
C PHE A 133 32.16 46.81 -30.81
N ILE A 134 32.82 45.65 -30.99
CA ILE A 134 34.16 45.56 -31.59
C ILE A 134 34.13 46.05 -33.04
N ALA A 135 33.12 45.65 -33.82
CA ALA A 135 32.98 46.09 -35.21
C ALA A 135 32.76 47.61 -35.33
N LEU A 136 31.89 48.19 -34.50
CA LEU A 136 31.64 49.64 -34.47
C LEU A 136 32.87 50.42 -34.01
N SER A 137 33.58 49.93 -32.99
CA SER A 137 34.81 50.56 -32.50
C SER A 137 35.91 50.54 -33.58
N GLY A 138 36.05 49.42 -34.30
CA GLY A 138 36.97 49.30 -35.43
C GLY A 138 36.64 50.26 -36.57
N LEU A 139 35.36 50.37 -36.94
CA LEU A 139 34.91 51.32 -37.97
C LEU A 139 35.16 52.78 -37.56
N LEU A 140 34.87 53.14 -36.31
CA LEU A 140 35.11 54.49 -35.80
C LEU A 140 36.60 54.83 -35.85
N LEU A 141 37.47 53.91 -35.42
CA LEU A 141 38.91 54.07 -35.50
C LEU A 141 39.39 54.28 -36.94
N CYS A 142 38.86 53.53 -37.92
CA CYS A 142 39.17 53.73 -39.33
C CYS A 142 38.76 55.12 -39.84
N VAL A 143 37.56 55.58 -39.47
CA VAL A 143 37.07 56.92 -39.86
C VAL A 143 37.97 58.03 -39.29
N VAL A 144 38.40 57.91 -38.03
CA VAL A 144 39.30 58.88 -37.39
C VAL A 144 40.67 58.90 -38.09
N LEU A 145 41.26 57.73 -38.36
CA LEU A 145 42.54 57.63 -39.07
C LEU A 145 42.48 58.22 -40.48
N TRP A 146 41.35 58.06 -41.17
CA TRP A 146 41.11 58.71 -42.46
C TRP A 146 41.00 60.23 -42.33
N LYS A 147 40.27 60.74 -41.32
CA LYS A 147 40.13 62.19 -41.07
C LYS A 147 41.45 62.86 -40.71
N LEU A 148 42.37 62.14 -40.07
CA LEU A 148 43.72 62.61 -39.76
C LEU A 148 44.67 62.59 -40.97
N GLY A 149 44.24 62.04 -42.12
CA GLY A 149 45.06 61.95 -43.32
C GLY A 149 46.21 60.92 -43.24
N ILE A 150 46.24 60.10 -42.19
CA ILE A 150 47.25 59.05 -42.01
C ILE A 150 47.04 57.92 -43.04
N MET A 151 45.80 57.69 -43.46
CA MET A 151 45.41 56.61 -44.37
C MET A 151 44.63 57.13 -45.58
N SER A 152 44.87 56.53 -46.75
CA SER A 152 44.11 56.83 -47.97
C SER A 152 42.66 56.33 -47.87
N ALA A 153 41.74 57.02 -48.55
CA ALA A 153 40.32 56.67 -48.55
C ALA A 153 40.07 55.23 -49.05
N SER A 154 40.81 54.79 -50.07
CA SER A 154 40.69 53.44 -50.64
C SER A 154 41.09 52.35 -49.64
N PHE A 155 42.14 52.59 -48.85
CA PHE A 155 42.60 51.63 -47.84
C PHE A 155 41.65 51.61 -46.63
N CYS A 156 41.14 52.76 -46.21
CA CYS A 156 40.12 52.83 -45.16
C CYS A 156 38.83 52.10 -45.59
N GLY A 157 38.39 52.29 -46.84
CA GLY A 157 37.21 51.63 -47.40
C GLY A 157 37.35 50.11 -47.49
N SER A 158 38.50 49.61 -47.96
CA SER A 158 38.74 48.17 -48.04
C SER A 158 38.79 47.50 -46.66
N PHE A 159 39.43 48.14 -45.68
CA PHE A 159 39.50 47.61 -44.31
C PHE A 159 38.12 47.63 -43.61
N ALA A 160 37.35 48.71 -43.79
CA ALA A 160 35.99 48.80 -43.28
C ALA A 160 35.07 47.73 -43.90
N ALA A 161 35.16 47.51 -45.22
CA ALA A 161 34.42 46.46 -45.90
C ALA A 161 34.78 45.06 -45.38
N LEU A 162 36.07 44.79 -45.17
CA LEU A 162 36.54 43.52 -44.62
C LEU A 162 36.00 43.29 -43.19
N LEU A 163 36.02 44.31 -42.34
CA LEU A 163 35.44 44.23 -40.99
C LEU A 163 33.95 43.88 -41.01
N ILE A 164 33.19 44.51 -41.91
CA ILE A 164 31.75 44.24 -42.07
C ILE A 164 31.53 42.80 -42.56
N ILE A 165 32.32 42.33 -43.53
CA ILE A 165 32.23 40.96 -44.05
C ILE A 165 32.48 39.94 -42.94
N ILE A 166 33.53 40.12 -42.12
CA ILE A 166 33.83 39.22 -41.00
C ILE A 166 32.68 39.20 -39.98
N PHE A 167 32.10 40.36 -39.68
CA PHE A 167 30.95 40.46 -38.78
C PHE A 167 29.74 39.70 -39.34
N VAL A 168 29.40 39.90 -40.61
CA VAL A 168 28.28 39.20 -41.28
C VAL A 168 28.51 37.68 -41.33
N LEU A 169 29.72 37.23 -41.66
CA LEU A 169 30.06 35.80 -41.66
C LEU A 169 29.94 35.19 -40.26
N THR A 170 30.35 35.93 -39.22
CA THR A 170 30.22 35.51 -37.83
C THR A 170 28.75 35.35 -37.44
N LEU A 171 27.89 36.29 -37.85
CA LEU A 171 26.44 36.19 -37.64
C LEU A 171 25.81 35.02 -38.42
N MET A 172 26.19 34.81 -39.68
CA MET A 172 25.69 33.70 -40.49
C MET A 172 26.07 32.35 -39.89
N ASN A 173 27.34 32.16 -39.51
CA ASN A 173 27.79 30.92 -38.88
C ASN A 173 27.04 30.67 -37.56
N ARG A 174 26.85 31.72 -36.74
CA ARG A 174 26.10 31.62 -35.48
C ARG A 174 24.62 31.31 -35.70
N TYR A 175 24.00 31.92 -36.72
CA TYR A 175 22.62 31.66 -37.11
C TYR A 175 22.44 30.20 -37.55
N GLN A 176 23.32 29.69 -38.41
CA GLN A 176 23.31 28.29 -38.84
C GLN A 176 23.50 27.33 -37.66
N TYR A 177 24.43 27.65 -36.74
CA TYR A 177 24.62 26.86 -35.53
C TYR A 177 23.35 26.81 -34.66
N THR A 178 22.67 27.95 -34.54
CA THR A 178 21.46 28.08 -33.72
C THR A 178 20.26 27.32 -34.30
N ASP A 179 20.08 27.35 -35.62
CA ASP A 179 18.89 26.75 -36.24
C ASP A 179 19.08 25.27 -36.62
N LEU A 180 20.28 24.87 -37.08
CA LEU A 180 20.52 23.53 -37.63
C LEU A 180 21.17 22.55 -36.65
N LEU A 181 22.14 23.00 -35.84
CA LEU A 181 23.00 22.12 -35.03
C LEU A 181 22.65 22.11 -33.55
N ARG A 182 22.02 23.18 -33.04
CA ARG A 182 21.65 23.30 -31.63
C ARG A 182 20.31 22.66 -31.35
N ASN A 183 20.21 21.95 -30.22
CA ASN A 183 18.94 21.39 -29.80
C ASN A 183 18.03 22.52 -29.28
N LYS A 184 16.87 22.72 -29.92
CA LYS A 184 15.92 23.80 -29.58
C LYS A 184 15.38 23.67 -28.14
N ARG A 185 15.44 22.47 -27.55
CA ARG A 185 15.02 22.18 -26.17
C ARG A 185 16.17 22.21 -25.15
N TYR A 186 17.39 21.81 -25.53
CA TYR A 186 18.54 21.68 -24.62
C TYR A 186 19.76 22.47 -25.13
N TRP A 187 19.97 23.67 -24.61
CA TRP A 187 21.00 24.60 -25.12
C TRP A 187 22.45 24.17 -24.85
N ASN A 188 22.72 23.33 -23.84
CA ASN A 188 24.06 22.79 -23.59
C ASN A 188 24.41 21.55 -24.44
N ARG A 189 23.43 21.00 -25.19
CA ARG A 189 23.60 19.79 -25.99
C ARG A 189 23.59 20.16 -27.47
N LYS A 190 24.62 19.70 -28.19
CA LYS A 190 24.53 19.60 -29.64
C LYS A 190 23.38 18.66 -29.98
N ASN A 191 22.53 19.04 -30.92
CA ASN A 191 21.55 18.12 -31.45
C ASN A 191 22.33 17.10 -32.28
N PHE A 192 22.61 15.93 -31.71
CA PHE A 192 22.86 14.74 -32.51
C PHE A 192 21.52 14.33 -33.09
N GLY A 193 21.01 15.15 -34.02
CA GLY A 193 19.81 14.81 -34.78
C GLY A 193 20.04 13.43 -35.37
N GLY A 194 19.03 12.58 -35.31
CA GLY A 194 19.10 11.14 -35.67
C GLY A 194 19.63 10.78 -37.07
N LYS A 195 20.21 11.73 -37.82
CA LYS A 195 21.08 11.49 -38.98
C LYS A 195 22.51 11.07 -38.61
N TYR A 196 23.05 11.50 -37.47
CA TYR A 196 24.29 10.95 -36.93
C TYR A 196 23.93 10.20 -35.67
N GLY A 197 24.08 8.88 -35.75
CA GLY A 197 23.48 7.90 -34.84
C GLY A 197 23.60 8.25 -33.38
N LYS A 198 22.63 7.74 -32.60
CA LYS A 198 22.77 7.60 -31.14
C LYS A 198 24.21 7.17 -30.86
N ILE A 199 24.90 7.87 -29.95
CA ILE A 199 26.19 7.42 -29.43
C ILE A 199 26.00 5.93 -29.12
N PRO A 200 26.77 5.02 -29.72
CA PRO A 200 26.64 3.61 -29.42
C PRO A 200 26.93 3.49 -27.93
N VAL A 201 25.87 3.32 -27.16
CA VAL A 201 26.01 2.92 -25.77
C VAL A 201 26.73 1.58 -25.83
N PRO A 202 27.88 1.42 -25.16
CA PRO A 202 28.47 0.10 -25.04
C PRO A 202 27.38 -0.81 -24.49
N SER A 203 27.10 -1.89 -25.22
CA SER A 203 26.20 -2.94 -24.76
C SER A 203 26.83 -3.57 -23.54
N CYS A 204 26.67 -2.95 -22.38
CA CYS A 204 27.00 -3.54 -21.10
C CYS A 204 25.87 -4.53 -20.79
N PRO A 205 26.08 -5.85 -20.91
CA PRO A 205 25.12 -6.83 -20.43
C PRO A 205 25.13 -6.71 -18.91
N GLY A 206 24.02 -6.25 -18.31
CA GLY A 206 23.83 -6.31 -16.86
C GLY A 206 23.53 -5.02 -16.11
N MET A 207 23.44 -3.84 -16.74
CA MET A 207 23.09 -2.59 -16.01
C MET A 207 21.72 -1.98 -16.34
N MET A 208 21.02 -2.46 -17.37
CA MET A 208 19.66 -2.02 -17.69
C MET A 208 18.57 -2.91 -17.06
N ASP A 209 18.94 -4.06 -16.50
CA ASP A 209 17.99 -4.90 -15.77
C ASP A 209 17.76 -4.41 -14.35
N ASP A 210 18.64 -3.61 -13.75
CA ASP A 210 18.55 -3.30 -12.30
C ASP A 210 17.51 -2.23 -11.93
N ASN A 211 17.17 -1.33 -12.85
CA ASN A 211 16.13 -0.33 -12.60
C ASN A 211 14.72 -0.88 -12.91
N THR A 212 14.64 -1.87 -13.80
CA THR A 212 13.40 -2.59 -14.11
C THR A 212 13.16 -3.73 -13.13
N SER A 213 14.21 -4.41 -12.65
CA SER A 213 14.15 -5.39 -11.57
C SER A 213 13.92 -4.73 -10.21
N GLY A 214 14.42 -3.52 -9.96
CA GLY A 214 14.11 -2.78 -8.73
C GLY A 214 12.63 -2.40 -8.62
N VAL A 215 12.04 -1.89 -9.72
CA VAL A 215 10.61 -1.58 -9.77
C VAL A 215 9.77 -2.85 -9.87
N ALA A 216 10.18 -3.86 -10.63
CA ALA A 216 9.49 -5.15 -10.69
C ALA A 216 9.56 -5.91 -9.36
N ALA A 217 10.68 -5.88 -8.65
CA ALA A 217 10.83 -6.48 -7.31
C ALA A 217 9.99 -5.73 -6.28
N LEU A 218 9.88 -4.40 -6.35
CA LEU A 218 8.94 -3.63 -5.52
C LEU A 218 7.48 -3.97 -5.85
N THR A 219 7.15 -4.13 -7.12
CA THR A 219 5.78 -4.47 -7.56
C THR A 219 5.44 -5.92 -7.20
N GLN A 220 6.41 -6.83 -7.30
CA GLN A 220 6.30 -8.24 -6.95
C GLN A 220 6.26 -8.44 -5.44
N TYR A 221 7.05 -7.69 -4.66
CA TYR A 221 6.93 -7.65 -3.20
C TYR A 221 5.58 -7.09 -2.76
N ALA A 222 5.05 -6.06 -3.42
CA ALA A 222 3.71 -5.55 -3.15
C ALA A 222 2.61 -6.58 -3.51
N GLN A 223 2.76 -7.32 -4.61
CA GLN A 223 1.83 -8.37 -5.00
C GLN A 223 1.92 -9.61 -4.11
N ASP A 224 3.11 -9.99 -3.66
CA ASP A 224 3.34 -11.11 -2.74
C ASP A 224 2.91 -10.76 -1.31
N ALA A 225 3.05 -9.50 -0.88
CA ALA A 225 2.43 -8.97 0.33
C ALA A 225 0.89 -9.01 0.22
N GLN A 226 0.32 -8.64 -0.93
CA GLN A 226 -1.13 -8.71 -1.15
C GLN A 226 -1.65 -10.16 -1.18
N LYS A 227 -0.92 -11.09 -1.79
CA LYS A 227 -1.27 -12.53 -1.81
C LYS A 227 -1.10 -13.20 -0.45
N SER A 228 -0.09 -12.83 0.33
CA SER A 228 0.09 -13.33 1.70
C SER A 228 -0.97 -12.79 2.66
N VAL A 229 -1.46 -11.56 2.46
CA VAL A 229 -2.62 -11.02 3.19
C VAL A 229 -3.91 -11.71 2.77
N MET A 230 -4.12 -11.99 1.48
CA MET A 230 -5.29 -12.74 1.01
C MET A 230 -5.27 -14.20 1.49
N SER A 231 -4.12 -14.88 1.49
CA SER A 231 -3.99 -16.25 2.02
C SER A 231 -4.07 -16.31 3.55
N ALA A 232 -3.62 -15.26 4.26
CA ALA A 232 -3.88 -15.10 5.69
C ALA A 232 -5.37 -14.86 5.96
N GLY A 233 -6.05 -14.08 5.11
CA GLY A 233 -7.51 -13.87 5.17
C GLY A 233 -8.31 -15.15 4.91
N GLU A 234 -7.90 -15.96 3.92
CA GLU A 234 -8.50 -17.27 3.63
C GLU A 234 -8.24 -18.27 4.75
N ASN A 235 -7.03 -18.30 5.33
CA ASN A 235 -6.74 -19.14 6.49
C ASN A 235 -7.52 -18.71 7.73
N ILE A 236 -7.77 -17.41 7.95
CA ILE A 236 -8.63 -16.94 9.04
C ILE A 236 -10.11 -17.29 8.77
N SER A 237 -10.54 -17.30 7.50
CA SER A 237 -11.90 -17.76 7.14
C SER A 237 -12.09 -19.28 7.31
N ASN A 238 -11.03 -20.07 7.11
CA ASN A 238 -11.03 -21.53 7.34
C ASN A 238 -10.77 -21.91 8.80
N VAL A 239 -10.19 -21.01 9.61
CA VAL A 239 -9.97 -21.19 11.06
C VAL A 239 -11.13 -20.64 11.89
N MET A 240 -12.13 -19.98 11.28
CA MET A 240 -13.45 -19.84 11.91
C MET A 240 -14.19 -21.18 11.81
N PRO A 241 -14.30 -21.97 12.89
CA PRO A 241 -15.11 -23.17 12.86
C PRO A 241 -16.56 -22.71 12.74
N SER A 242 -17.33 -23.38 11.88
CA SER A 242 -18.78 -23.35 11.92
C SER A 242 -19.24 -23.83 13.30
N SER A 243 -19.34 -22.91 14.26
CA SER A 243 -19.95 -23.15 15.56
C SER A 243 -21.46 -22.95 15.44
N ALA A 244 -22.07 -23.81 14.64
CA ALA A 244 -23.51 -23.99 14.56
C ALA A 244 -23.82 -25.47 14.32
N ASN A 245 -23.58 -26.31 15.33
CA ASN A 245 -24.42 -27.48 15.56
C ASN A 245 -24.35 -27.93 17.03
N PRO A 246 -25.41 -27.79 17.83
CA PRO A 246 -25.50 -28.44 19.12
C PRO A 246 -26.07 -29.87 18.96
N ALA A 247 -25.58 -30.78 19.81
CA ALA A 247 -26.15 -32.09 20.18
C ALA A 247 -25.75 -33.34 19.37
N GLN A 248 -24.84 -34.13 19.97
CA GLN A 248 -24.79 -35.60 20.09
C GLN A 248 -23.46 -35.91 20.82
N GLY A 249 -23.39 -36.19 22.12
CA GLY A 249 -23.98 -37.33 22.83
C GLY A 249 -22.95 -38.46 22.90
N ALA A 250 -22.11 -38.52 23.93
CA ALA A 250 -21.26 -39.69 24.24
C ALA A 250 -20.85 -39.72 25.73
N PRO A 251 -20.58 -40.92 26.31
CA PRO A 251 -20.89 -41.25 27.69
C PRO A 251 -19.72 -41.12 28.66
N VAL A 252 -20.11 -41.05 29.94
CA VAL A 252 -19.27 -41.06 31.14
C VAL A 252 -18.76 -42.47 31.39
N VAL A 253 -17.46 -42.58 31.69
CA VAL A 253 -16.87 -43.64 32.54
C VAL A 253 -16.72 -43.06 33.94
#